data_AF-A0A0J6FB34-F1
#
_entry.id   AF-A0A0J6FB34-F1
#
_cell.length_a   1.000
_cell.length_b   1.000
_cell.length_c   1.000
_cell.angle_alpha   90.00
_cell.angle_beta   90.00
_cell.angle_gamma   90.00
#
_symmetry.space_group_name_H-M   'P 1'
#
loop_
_entity.id
_entity.type
_entity.pdbx_description
1 polymer ?
#
loop_
_entity_poly.entity_id
_entity_poly.type
_entity_poly.pdbx_seq_one_letter_code
_entity_poly.pdbx_strand_id
1 'polypeptide(L)'
;MFTPDASLTEMEAAIRFQRLVQIGSAADYAAEFEWLRSKISRETYHASLFFVGLKDEIQNRISQCGEMPSTLEGMIRRAKQTEDQLHEERRLGGLCFNCGKPGHIARNCRKKW
;
A
#
# COMPACT_ATOMS: atom_id res chain seq x y z
N MET A 1 20.28 -18.46 -2.91
CA MET A 1 19.30 -19.54 -2.96
C MET A 1 18.01 -19.06 -2.32
N PHE A 2 16.96 -18.90 -3.12
CA PHE A 2 15.62 -18.54 -2.66
C PHE A 2 15.07 -19.60 -1.70
N THR A 3 14.44 -19.15 -0.61
CA THR A 3 13.73 -20.00 0.36
C THR A 3 12.28 -19.53 0.48
N PRO A 4 11.28 -20.36 0.13
CA PRO A 4 9.86 -20.03 0.26
C PRO A 4 9.46 -19.70 1.71
N ASP A 5 8.67 -18.65 1.89
CA ASP A 5 8.08 -18.30 3.18
C ASP A 5 6.61 -18.76 3.23
N ALA A 6 6.35 -19.88 3.88
CA ALA A 6 5.02 -20.45 3.97
C ALA A 6 4.04 -19.63 4.84
N SER A 7 4.51 -18.63 5.58
CA SER A 7 3.69 -17.83 6.49
C SER A 7 3.04 -16.60 5.83
N LEU A 8 3.45 -16.24 4.60
CA LEU A 8 2.88 -15.10 3.90
C LEU A 8 1.40 -15.29 3.59
N THR A 9 0.59 -14.31 3.98
CA THR A 9 -0.78 -14.18 3.49
C THR A 9 -0.78 -13.92 1.98
N GLU A 10 -1.90 -14.20 1.31
CA GLU A 10 -2.04 -13.92 -0.13
C GLU A 10 -1.77 -12.45 -0.46
N MET A 11 -2.24 -11.52 0.38
CA MET A 11 -2.01 -10.09 0.18
C MET A 11 -0.55 -9.68 0.39
N GLU A 12 0.13 -10.23 1.40
CA GLU A 12 1.57 -9.98 1.59
C GLU A 12 2.39 -10.52 0.41
N ALA A 13 2.04 -11.71 -0.09
CA ALA A 13 2.63 -12.25 -1.30
C ALA A 13 2.39 -11.33 -2.50
N ALA A 14 1.18 -10.79 -2.66
CA ALA A 14 0.86 -9.87 -3.75
C ALA A 14 1.62 -8.55 -3.66
N ILE A 15 1.72 -7.93 -2.48
CA ILE A 15 2.51 -6.71 -2.27
C ILE A 15 3.99 -6.96 -2.55
N ARG A 16 4.53 -8.11 -2.08
CA ARG A 16 5.91 -8.52 -2.38
C ARG A 16 6.11 -8.71 -3.88
N PHE A 17 5.16 -9.31 -4.58
CA PHE A 17 5.20 -9.51 -6.03
C PHE A 17 5.27 -8.19 -6.80
N GLN A 18 4.49 -7.17 -6.42
CA GLN A 18 4.56 -5.84 -7.08
C GLN A 18 5.89 -5.13 -6.88
N ARG A 19 6.60 -5.42 -5.79
CA ARG A 19 7.88 -4.80 -5.43
C ARG A 19 9.09 -5.66 -5.80
N LEU A 20 8.86 -6.85 -6.35
CA LEU A 20 9.91 -7.83 -6.61
C LEU A 20 10.83 -7.35 -7.74
N VAL A 21 12.12 -7.22 -7.44
CA VAL A 21 13.16 -6.87 -8.40
C VAL A 21 14.36 -7.81 -8.24
N GLN A 22 15.11 -8.05 -9.31
CA GLN A 22 16.29 -8.92 -9.26
C GLN A 22 17.42 -8.24 -8.46
N ILE A 23 17.86 -8.89 -7.38
CA ILE A 23 19.00 -8.45 -6.55
C ILE A 23 20.14 -9.50 -6.55
N GLY A 24 19.88 -10.71 -7.09
CA GLY A 24 20.83 -11.83 -7.16
C GLY A 24 20.81 -12.57 -8.50
N SER A 25 20.94 -13.89 -8.46
CA SER A 25 20.91 -14.70 -9.69
C SER A 25 19.54 -14.67 -10.36
N ALA A 26 19.50 -14.76 -11.69
CA ALA A 26 18.25 -14.83 -12.43
C ALA A 26 17.43 -16.09 -12.05
N ALA A 27 18.11 -17.18 -11.70
CA ALA A 27 17.48 -18.41 -11.24
C ALA A 27 16.76 -18.22 -9.89
N ASP A 28 17.39 -17.54 -8.93
CA ASP A 28 16.77 -17.23 -7.64
C ASP A 28 15.57 -16.29 -7.81
N TYR A 29 15.70 -15.25 -8.64
CA TYR A 29 14.60 -14.34 -8.97
C TYR A 29 13.42 -15.07 -9.63
N ALA A 30 13.69 -15.94 -10.61
CA ALA A 30 12.65 -16.71 -11.28
C ALA A 30 11.91 -17.65 -10.31
N ALA A 31 12.65 -18.34 -9.43
CA ALA A 31 12.06 -19.20 -8.42
C ALA A 31 11.13 -18.43 -7.46
N GLU A 32 11.55 -17.24 -7.01
CA GLU A 32 10.71 -16.37 -6.17
C GLU A 32 9.48 -15.85 -6.93
N PHE A 33 9.67 -15.40 -8.17
CA PHE A 33 8.61 -14.88 -9.02
C PHE A 33 7.52 -15.93 -9.27
N GLU A 34 7.91 -17.15 -9.65
CA GLU A 34 6.98 -18.25 -9.90
C GLU A 34 6.26 -18.69 -8.63
N TRP A 35 6.99 -18.76 -7.51
CA TRP A 35 6.41 -19.10 -6.22
C TRP A 35 5.36 -18.07 -5.80
N LEU A 36 5.67 -16.77 -5.84
CA LEU A 36 4.71 -15.72 -5.53
C LEU A 36 3.51 -15.75 -6.47
N ARG A 37 3.75 -15.86 -7.79
CA ARG A 37 2.67 -15.93 -8.80
C ARG A 37 1.71 -17.10 -8.54
N SER A 38 2.20 -18.22 -8.01
CA SER A 38 1.36 -19.38 -7.66
C SER A 38 0.43 -19.15 -6.45
N LYS A 39 0.69 -18.12 -5.63
CA LYS A 39 -0.06 -17.82 -4.41
C LYS A 39 -1.11 -16.74 -4.59
N ILE A 40 -1.08 -15.99 -5.68
CA ILE A 40 -1.83 -14.74 -5.84
C ILE A 40 -2.97 -14.93 -6.84
N SER A 41 -4.20 -14.64 -6.40
CA SER A 41 -5.36 -14.52 -7.30
C SER A 41 -5.31 -13.23 -8.12
N ARG A 42 -6.04 -13.21 -9.25
CA ARG A 42 -6.15 -12.00 -10.09
C ARG A 42 -6.73 -10.81 -9.32
N GLU A 43 -7.67 -11.04 -8.41
CA GLU A 43 -8.28 -9.97 -7.62
C GLU A 43 -7.29 -9.35 -6.64
N THR A 44 -6.54 -10.18 -5.91
CA THR A 44 -5.51 -9.71 -4.98
C THR A 44 -4.33 -9.06 -5.71
N TYR A 45 -3.98 -9.54 -6.91
CA TYR A 45 -3.01 -8.85 -7.76
C TYR A 45 -3.44 -7.40 -8.05
N HIS A 46 -4.68 -7.17 -8.49
CA HIS A 46 -5.16 -5.81 -8.75
C HIS A 46 -5.30 -4.97 -7.47
N ALA A 47 -5.74 -5.57 -6.37
CA ALA A 47 -5.80 -4.89 -5.08
C ALA A 47 -4.42 -4.40 -4.62
N SER A 48 -3.39 -5.26 -4.71
CA SER A 48 -2.01 -4.92 -4.35
C SER A 48 -1.41 -3.85 -5.27
N LEU A 49 -1.67 -3.93 -6.58
CA LEU A 49 -1.24 -2.93 -7.56
C LEU A 49 -1.80 -1.55 -7.21
N PHE A 50 -3.10 -1.48 -6.89
CA PHE A 50 -3.74 -0.23 -6.45
C PHE A 50 -3.14 0.26 -5.13
N PHE A 51 -3.02 -0.62 -4.13
CA PHE A 51 -2.49 -0.27 -2.81
C PHE A 51 -1.08 0.30 -2.86
N VAL A 52 -0.16 -0.34 -3.59
CA VAL A 52 1.24 0.11 -3.73
C VAL A 52 1.34 1.48 -4.41
N GLY A 53 0.34 1.86 -5.22
CA GLY A 53 0.26 3.18 -5.86
C GLY A 53 -0.32 4.30 -5.00
N LEU A 54 -0.87 4.01 -3.81
CA LEU A 54 -1.43 5.04 -2.92
C LEU A 54 -0.32 5.84 -2.22
N LYS A 55 -0.63 7.03 -1.71
CA LYS A 55 0.29 7.80 -0.87
C LYS A 55 0.67 7.00 0.39
N ASP A 56 1.91 7.08 0.83
CA ASP A 56 2.43 6.38 2.02
C ASP A 56 1.55 6.57 3.26
N GLU A 57 1.03 7.77 3.48
CA GLU A 57 0.16 8.06 4.62
C GLU A 57 -1.15 7.24 4.57
N ILE A 58 -1.72 7.05 3.39
CA ILE A 58 -2.89 6.21 3.18
C ILE A 58 -2.50 4.73 3.35
N GLN A 59 -1.39 4.29 2.73
CA GLN A 59 -0.90 2.90 2.89
C GLN A 59 -0.72 2.55 4.37
N ASN A 60 0.00 3.40 5.11
CA ASN A 60 0.26 3.22 6.54
C ASN A 60 -1.04 3.16 7.36
N ARG A 61 -1.99 4.05 7.07
CA ARG A 61 -3.27 4.10 7.78
C ARG A 61 -4.12 2.86 7.50
N ILE A 62 -4.16 2.37 6.26
CA ILE A 62 -4.84 1.13 5.91
C ILE A 62 -4.22 -0.06 6.64
N SER A 63 -2.88 -0.18 6.62
CA SER A 63 -2.15 -1.27 7.29
C SER A 63 -2.35 -1.30 8.81
N GLN A 64 -2.69 -0.17 9.43
CA GLN A 64 -2.95 -0.08 10.88
C GLN A 64 -4.40 -0.37 11.27
N CYS A 65 -5.33 -0.39 10.31
CA CYS A 65 -6.77 -0.45 10.60
C CYS A 65 -7.39 -1.80 10.26
N GLY A 66 -6.97 -2.88 10.93
CA GLY A 66 -7.60 -4.20 10.83
C GLY A 66 -7.22 -4.99 9.59
N GLU A 67 -8.12 -5.86 9.12
CA GLU A 67 -7.84 -6.75 7.99
C GLU A 67 -7.68 -5.97 6.67
N MET A 68 -6.65 -6.34 5.92
CA MET A 68 -6.32 -5.75 4.62
C MET A 68 -7.31 -6.24 3.55
N PRO A 69 -7.97 -5.34 2.80
CA PRO A 69 -8.88 -5.77 1.74
C PRO A 69 -8.16 -6.56 0.65
N SER A 70 -8.63 -7.77 0.34
CA SER A 70 -8.05 -8.64 -0.71
C SER A 70 -8.62 -8.42 -2.12
N THR A 71 -9.66 -7.60 -2.26
CA THR A 71 -10.30 -7.27 -3.54
C THR A 71 -10.06 -5.81 -3.94
N LEU A 72 -10.04 -5.54 -5.25
CA LEU A 72 -9.86 -4.18 -5.77
C LEU A 72 -10.96 -3.24 -5.26
N GLU A 73 -12.22 -3.68 -5.29
CA GLU A 73 -13.35 -2.90 -4.79
C GLU A 73 -13.19 -2.58 -3.30
N GLY A 74 -12.84 -3.58 -2.49
CA GLY A 74 -12.60 -3.41 -1.06
C GLY A 74 -11.47 -2.42 -0.78
N MET A 75 -10.38 -2.51 -1.55
CA MET A 75 -9.22 -1.63 -1.43
C MET A 75 -9.56 -0.17 -1.81
N ILE A 76 -10.29 0.04 -2.91
CA ILE A 76 -10.75 1.37 -3.33
C ILE A 76 -11.67 1.99 -2.27
N ARG A 77 -12.64 1.22 -1.77
CA ARG A 77 -13.56 1.68 -0.72
C ARG A 77 -12.80 2.08 0.54
N ARG A 78 -11.87 1.23 0.98
CA ARG A 78 -11.05 1.49 2.17
C ARG A 78 -10.18 2.73 1.98
N ALA A 79 -9.53 2.89 0.83
CA ALA A 79 -8.68 4.04 0.55
C ALA A 79 -9.45 5.37 0.62
N LYS A 80 -10.66 5.43 0.04
CA LYS A 80 -11.52 6.62 0.12
C LYS A 80 -11.92 6.94 1.56
N GLN A 81 -12.37 5.93 2.32
CA GLN A 81 -12.73 6.11 3.74
C GLN A 81 -11.54 6.62 4.57
N THR A 82 -10.35 6.09 4.33
CA THR A 82 -9.12 6.53 4.98
C THR A 82 -8.76 7.97 4.61
N GLU A 83 -8.91 8.34 3.34
CA GLU A 83 -8.67 9.71 2.88
C GLU A 83 -9.65 10.70 3.53
N ASP A 84 -10.95 10.40 3.54
CA ASP A 84 -11.98 11.22 4.19
C ASP A 84 -11.68 11.41 5.68
N GLN A 85 -11.29 10.34 6.36
CA GLN A 85 -10.91 10.39 7.78
C GLN A 85 -9.69 11.30 8.00
N LEU A 86 -8.62 11.15 7.21
CA LEU A 86 -7.44 12.00 7.31
C LEU A 86 -7.77 13.47 7.03
N HIS A 87 -8.66 13.74 6.07
CA HIS A 87 -9.13 15.09 5.78
C HIS A 87 -9.88 15.70 6.97
N GLU A 88 -10.78 14.96 7.61
CA GLU A 88 -11.51 15.45 8.78
C GLU A 88 -10.59 15.62 10.00
N GLU A 89 -9.67 14.68 10.24
CA GLU A 89 -8.64 14.80 11.29
C GLU A 89 -7.81 16.08 11.11
N ARG A 90 -7.41 16.39 9.87
CA ARG A 90 -6.68 17.62 9.55
C ARG A 90 -7.54 18.87 9.74
N ARG A 91 -8.81 18.81 9.36
CA ARG A 91 -9.76 19.92 9.53
C ARG A 91 -9.95 20.23 11.02
N LEU A 92 -10.22 19.22 11.84
CA LEU A 92 -10.42 19.35 13.28
C LEU A 92 -9.13 19.80 13.99
N GLY A 93 -7.98 19.30 13.55
CA GLY A 93 -6.67 19.65 14.11
C GLY A 93 -6.05 20.95 13.59
N GLY A 94 -6.71 21.68 12.67
CA GLY A 94 -6.13 22.86 12.02
C GLY A 94 -4.81 22.56 11.30
N LEU A 95 -4.65 21.35 10.77
CA LEU A 95 -3.45 20.87 10.11
C LEU A 95 -3.45 21.25 8.62
N CYS A 96 -2.27 21.51 8.08
CA CYS A 96 -2.10 21.74 6.65
C CYS A 96 -2.51 20.51 5.83
N PHE A 97 -3.49 20.65 4.93
CA PHE A 97 -3.94 19.56 4.05
C PHE A 97 -2.86 18.99 3.12
N ASN A 98 -1.75 19.71 2.96
CA ASN A 98 -0.67 19.28 2.07
C ASN A 98 0.45 18.51 2.76
N CYS A 99 0.70 18.76 4.05
CA CYS A 99 1.82 18.14 4.77
C CYS A 99 1.48 17.63 6.18
N GLY A 100 0.23 17.79 6.63
CA GLY A 100 -0.23 17.34 7.95
C GLY A 100 0.31 18.13 9.14
N LYS A 101 1.08 19.22 8.93
CA LYS A 101 1.66 20.02 10.03
C LYS A 101 0.79 21.22 10.39
N PRO A 102 0.72 21.62 11.68
CA PRO A 102 -0.01 22.81 12.11
C PRO A 102 0.71 24.11 11.72
N GLY A 103 0.07 25.25 11.99
CA GLY A 103 0.67 26.59 11.89
C GLY A 103 0.62 27.23 10.51
N HIS A 104 0.16 26.52 9.47
CA HIS A 104 -0.06 27.07 8.14
C HIS A 104 -1.16 26.30 7.40
N ILE A 105 -1.77 26.95 6.40
CA ILE A 105 -2.72 26.31 5.48
C ILE A 105 -2.01 25.79 4.23
N ALA A 106 -2.69 24.92 3.46
CA ALA A 106 -2.14 24.30 2.25
C ALA A 106 -1.55 25.31 1.24
N ARG A 107 -2.22 26.46 1.05
CA ARG A 107 -1.75 27.54 0.16
C ARG A 107 -0.37 28.09 0.54
N ASN A 108 -0.01 28.03 1.82
CA ASN A 108 1.26 28.54 2.35
C ASN A 108 2.26 27.39 2.63
N CYS A 109 1.98 26.17 2.16
CA CYS A 109 2.87 25.03 2.38
C CYS A 109 4.10 25.08 1.48
N ARG A 110 5.29 24.89 2.07
CA ARG A 110 6.55 24.83 1.33
C ARG A 110 6.80 23.50 0.63
N LYS A 111 6.12 22.43 1.07
CA LYS A 111 6.13 21.14 0.37
C LYS A 111 5.26 21.31 -0.87
N LYS A 112 5.76 21.00 -2.06
CA LYS A 112 4.94 20.83 -3.27
C LYS A 112 5.09 19.37 -3.70
N TRP A 113 3.98 18.73 -4.06
CA TRP A 113 3.95 17.37 -4.58
C TRP A 113 4.13 17.41 -6.08
#